data_AF-A0A962A7J2-F1
#
_entry.id   AF-A0A962A7J2-F1
#
_cell.length_a   1.000
_cell.length_b   1.000
_cell.length_c   1.000
_cell.angle_alpha   90.00
_cell.angle_beta   90.00
_cell.angle_gamma   90.00
#
_symmetry.space_group_name_H-M   'P 1'
#
loop_
_entity.id
_entity.type
_entity.pdbx_description
1 polymer ?
#
loop_
_entity_poly.entity_id
_entity_poly.type
_entity_poly.pdbx_seq_one_letter_code
_entity_poly.pdbx_strand_id
1 'polypeptide(L)'
;MRLDVKEQGRFRLRNIRLPGLGYKAQNRLAAFLVLASIVSGIATYAALTETPPLGNDPDTVIWLLNLDFIILLALVVLVSRRLVALWSGRKRGLAGSHMHVRLVYTFSILAAAPAIIMTVFSAFFFHFGVQTWFSERVSTAINDSQAVAEAYLEEHKQVIRADTLAMANDIDRQASFFLENDEALEKLIRTQSLLRNFSEAIIFDKRGRVLARSGLTFSLEFESVPDLLIQRAEAGEVVITTGSNDDRVRALLKLNNLGRGTFLYVGRAVDAKVLSHVTATRQASKDYASLQSRYSDLQIIVVMIFVLVGLLLMMIAIWLGLVLARQMVSPISTLIKTADRVRGGDFSARVPDEGKLEEFTYLAKAFNRMTEQIQEQQTELIEANRQLDHRRRFTET
;
A
#
# COMPACT_ATOMS: atom_id res chain seq x y z
N MET A 1 37.48 -51.33 61.43
CA MET A 1 37.43 -51.07 59.98
C MET A 1 36.30 -50.07 59.73
N ARG A 2 36.48 -48.81 60.13
CA ARG A 2 36.82 -47.63 59.29
C ARG A 2 35.89 -47.41 58.09
N LEU A 3 34.92 -46.51 58.31
CA LEU A 3 34.45 -45.37 57.49
C LEU A 3 35.10 -45.25 56.10
N ASP A 4 34.31 -44.96 55.06
CA ASP A 4 34.05 -43.56 54.65
C ASP A 4 33.04 -43.48 53.48
N VAL A 5 32.11 -42.53 53.59
CA VAL A 5 31.09 -42.17 52.58
C VAL A 5 31.63 -40.92 51.89
N LYS A 6 32.12 -41.05 50.65
CA LYS A 6 32.80 -39.96 49.95
C LYS A 6 31.87 -39.18 49.00
N GLU A 7 31.57 -37.97 49.46
CA GLU A 7 31.45 -36.70 48.72
C GLU A 7 30.38 -36.53 47.63
N GLN A 8 29.30 -35.83 48.03
CA GLN A 8 28.45 -35.04 47.14
C GLN A 8 29.22 -33.80 46.63
N GLY A 9 29.52 -33.78 45.33
CA GLY A 9 30.02 -32.61 44.63
C GLY A 9 28.99 -31.47 44.59
N ARG A 10 29.22 -30.43 45.38
CA ARG A 10 28.52 -29.14 45.30
C ARG A 10 28.78 -28.48 43.95
N PHE A 11 27.86 -28.61 43.00
CA PHE A 11 27.82 -27.73 41.82
C PHE A 11 27.41 -26.32 42.26
N ARG A 12 28.40 -25.47 42.56
CA ARG A 12 28.22 -24.01 42.60
C ARG A 12 27.91 -23.53 41.18
N LEU A 13 26.63 -23.38 40.85
CA LEU A 13 26.20 -22.82 39.59
C LEU A 13 26.46 -21.31 39.57
N ARG A 14 27.54 -20.97 38.89
CA ARG A 14 27.95 -19.64 38.47
C ARG A 14 26.77 -18.95 37.77
N ASN A 15 26.30 -17.86 38.36
CA ASN A 15 25.27 -16.98 37.81
C ASN A 15 25.68 -16.57 36.38
N ILE A 16 25.04 -17.13 35.35
CA ILE A 16 25.16 -16.64 33.98
C ILE A 16 24.40 -15.31 33.94
N ARG A 17 25.08 -14.23 34.34
CA ARG A 17 24.71 -12.87 33.98
C ARG A 17 25.08 -12.71 32.50
N LEU A 18 24.11 -12.89 31.60
CA LEU A 18 24.24 -12.37 30.25
C LEU A 18 24.58 -10.88 30.35
N PRO A 19 25.64 -10.38 29.69
CA PRO A 19 25.98 -8.97 29.72
C PRO A 19 24.84 -8.23 29.02
N GLY A 20 24.04 -7.51 29.79
CA GLY A 20 22.86 -6.82 29.31
C GLY A 20 22.58 -5.62 30.18
N LEU A 21 22.19 -4.52 29.54
CA LEU A 21 21.71 -3.31 30.21
C LEU A 21 20.74 -3.68 31.34
N GLY A 22 20.89 -3.04 32.50
CA GLY A 22 19.98 -3.25 33.63
C GLY A 22 18.53 -3.02 33.23
N TYR A 23 17.58 -3.68 33.90
CA TYR A 23 16.16 -3.65 33.56
C TYR A 23 15.59 -2.22 33.38
N LYS A 24 16.03 -1.26 34.20
CA LYS A 24 15.69 0.17 34.06
C LYS A 24 16.16 0.75 32.73
N ALA A 25 17.37 0.41 32.28
CA ALA A 25 17.93 0.87 31.03
C ALA A 25 17.28 0.19 29.81
N GLN A 26 16.91 -1.09 29.90
CA GLN A 26 16.11 -1.77 28.87
C GLN A 26 14.73 -1.12 28.68
N ASN A 27 14.07 -0.71 29.76
CA ASN A 27 12.79 0.00 29.66
C ASN A 27 12.94 1.39 29.01
N ARG A 28 14.00 2.12 29.32
CA ARG A 28 14.29 3.42 28.68
C ARG A 28 14.60 3.26 27.20
N LEU A 29 15.43 2.27 26.84
CA LEU A 29 15.71 1.93 25.44
C LEU A 29 14.43 1.57 24.69
N ALA A 30 13.57 0.73 25.28
CA ALA A 30 12.32 0.36 24.64
C ALA A 30 11.37 1.55 24.47
N ALA A 31 11.23 2.41 25.48
CA ALA A 31 10.42 3.62 25.36
C ALA A 31 10.95 4.55 24.26
N PHE A 32 12.27 4.69 24.15
CA PHE A 32 12.92 5.42 23.06
C PHE A 32 12.61 4.80 21.69
N LEU A 33 12.74 3.47 21.54
CA LEU A 33 12.42 2.77 20.29
C LEU A 33 10.94 2.90 19.90
N VAL A 34 10.03 2.83 20.88
CA VAL A 34 8.59 3.04 20.64
C VAL A 34 8.35 4.47 20.13
N LEU A 35 8.92 5.48 20.80
CA LEU A 35 8.78 6.87 20.37
C LEU A 35 9.41 7.11 19.00
N ALA A 36 10.58 6.52 18.74
CA ALA A 36 11.24 6.56 17.45
C ALA A 36 10.38 5.90 16.35
N SER A 37 9.75 4.76 16.63
CA SER A 37 8.87 4.09 15.67
C SER A 37 7.62 4.89 15.32
N ILE A 38 7.05 5.62 16.28
CA ILE A 38 5.88 6.47 16.04
C ILE A 38 6.29 7.67 15.19
N VAL A 39 7.39 8.34 15.55
CA VAL A 39 7.90 9.50 14.79
C VAL A 39 8.31 9.09 13.37
N SER A 40 9.04 7.98 13.24
CA SER A 40 9.47 7.45 11.94
C SER A 40 8.27 7.03 11.10
N GLY A 41 7.29 6.31 11.66
CA GLY A 41 6.08 5.93 10.93
C GLY A 41 5.24 7.13 10.46
N ILE A 42 5.15 8.20 11.26
CA ILE A 42 4.52 9.47 10.84
C ILE A 42 5.31 10.11 9.70
N ALA A 43 6.64 10.12 9.77
CA ALA A 43 7.49 10.65 8.71
C ALA A 43 7.35 9.84 7.40
N THR A 44 7.31 8.50 7.49
CA THR A 44 7.08 7.61 6.34
C THR A 44 5.72 7.89 5.69
N TYR A 45 4.66 8.05 6.50
CA TYR A 45 3.34 8.44 6.00
C TYR A 45 3.33 9.83 5.35
N ALA A 46 4.01 10.80 5.97
CA ALA A 46 4.12 12.16 5.46
C ALA A 46 4.84 12.21 4.10
N ALA A 47 5.93 11.44 3.94
CA ALA A 47 6.66 11.30 2.69
C ALA A 47 5.82 10.62 1.58
N LEU A 48 4.99 9.64 1.93
CA LEU A 48 4.09 8.95 0.98
C LEU A 48 2.94 9.84 0.49
N THR A 49 2.47 10.75 1.33
CA THR A 49 1.34 11.65 1.03
C THR A 49 1.80 13.00 0.45
N GLU A 50 3.07 13.11 0.08
CA GLU A 50 3.69 14.31 -0.51
C GLU A 50 3.52 15.57 0.38
N THR A 51 3.45 15.39 1.70
CA THR A 51 3.23 16.51 2.63
C THR A 51 4.55 17.27 2.90
N PRO A 52 4.60 18.60 2.67
CA PRO A 52 5.79 19.39 2.98
C PRO A 52 6.18 19.24 4.46
N PRO A 53 7.48 19.07 4.81
CA PRO A 53 8.68 19.29 4.00
C PRO A 53 9.19 18.06 3.23
N LEU A 54 8.53 16.90 3.37
CA LEU A 54 8.96 15.63 2.77
C LEU A 54 8.29 15.49 1.41
N GLY A 55 9.02 15.84 0.35
CA GLY A 55 8.54 15.75 -1.04
C GLY A 55 8.36 14.30 -1.52
N ASN A 56 7.96 14.14 -2.78
CA ASN A 56 7.68 12.85 -3.43
C ASN A 56 8.94 12.08 -3.87
N ASP A 57 10.06 12.23 -3.16
CA ASP A 57 11.32 11.59 -3.51
C ASP A 57 11.30 10.08 -3.14
N PRO A 58 11.33 9.17 -4.12
CA PRO A 58 11.33 7.72 -3.86
C PRO A 58 12.47 7.27 -2.94
N ASP A 59 13.64 7.92 -3.03
CA ASP A 59 14.81 7.56 -2.23
C ASP A 59 14.57 7.86 -0.74
N THR A 60 13.88 8.97 -0.45
CA THR A 60 13.50 9.34 0.92
C THR A 60 12.55 8.32 1.54
N VAL A 61 11.53 7.87 0.78
CA VAL A 61 10.60 6.83 1.23
C VAL A 61 11.32 5.51 1.51
N ILE A 62 12.25 5.10 0.64
CA ILE A 62 13.05 3.89 0.82
C ILE A 62 13.94 3.98 2.06
N TRP A 63 14.59 5.11 2.30
CA TRP A 63 15.39 5.33 3.51
C TRP A 63 14.57 5.25 4.79
N LEU A 64 13.39 5.88 4.81
CA LEU A 64 12.47 5.84 5.94
C LEU A 64 11.95 4.43 6.21
N LEU A 65 11.60 3.68 5.16
CA LEU A 65 11.22 2.27 5.26
C LEU A 65 12.33 1.39 5.85
N ASN A 66 13.58 1.60 5.44
CA ASN A 66 14.72 0.88 5.99
C ASN A 66 14.94 1.24 7.48
N LEU A 67 14.77 2.51 7.84
CA LEU A 67 14.82 2.96 9.24
C LEU A 67 13.74 2.27 10.08
N ASP A 68 12.50 2.27 9.60
CA ASP A 68 11.36 1.58 10.24
C ASP A 68 11.65 0.09 10.43
N PHE A 69 12.24 -0.56 9.42
CA PHE A 69 12.63 -1.96 9.49
C PHE A 69 13.71 -2.24 10.55
N ILE A 70 14.72 -1.37 10.67
CA ILE A 70 15.76 -1.47 11.71
C ILE A 70 15.14 -1.30 13.10
N ILE A 71 14.24 -0.32 13.27
CA ILE A 71 13.53 -0.10 14.54
C ILE A 71 12.67 -1.32 14.89
N LEU A 72 11.97 -1.89 13.92
CA LEU A 72 11.18 -3.10 14.08
C LEU A 72 12.06 -4.26 14.56
N LEU A 73 13.20 -4.52 13.91
CA LEU A 73 14.12 -5.58 14.31
C LEU A 73 14.64 -5.37 15.74
N ALA A 74 14.99 -4.14 16.12
CA ALA A 74 15.42 -3.81 17.47
C ALA A 74 14.32 -4.11 18.50
N LEU A 75 13.06 -3.76 18.20
CA LEU A 75 11.90 -4.07 19.03
C LEU A 75 11.66 -5.58 19.13
N VAL A 76 11.73 -6.31 18.02
CA VAL A 76 11.58 -7.78 17.98
C VAL A 76 12.63 -8.44 18.88
N VAL A 77 13.92 -8.05 18.77
CA VAL A 77 14.98 -8.59 19.62
C VAL A 77 14.72 -8.29 21.09
N LEU A 78 14.28 -7.08 21.43
CA LEU A 78 13.99 -6.68 22.80
C LEU A 78 12.82 -7.45 23.39
N VAL A 79 11.70 -7.54 22.66
CA VAL A 79 10.49 -8.27 23.07
C VAL A 79 10.78 -9.75 23.20
N SER A 80 11.44 -10.36 22.21
CA SER A 80 11.81 -11.78 22.22
C SER A 80 12.72 -12.13 23.40
N ARG A 81 13.74 -11.32 23.69
CA ARG A 81 14.58 -11.50 24.89
C ARG A 81 13.75 -11.49 26.17
N ARG A 82 12.73 -10.63 26.24
CA ARG A 82 11.85 -10.50 27.40
C ARG A 82 10.93 -11.71 27.58
N LEU A 83 10.36 -12.20 26.48
CA LEU A 83 9.56 -13.41 26.46
C LEU A 83 10.38 -14.63 26.87
N VAL A 84 11.59 -14.79 26.32
CA VAL A 84 12.52 -15.88 26.67
C VAL A 84 12.93 -15.80 28.14
N ALA A 85 13.24 -14.62 28.67
CA ALA A 85 13.57 -14.44 30.08
C ALA A 85 12.41 -14.89 31.00
N LEU A 86 11.18 -14.49 30.68
CA LEU A 86 9.98 -14.90 31.41
C LEU A 86 9.75 -16.42 31.34
N TRP A 87 9.98 -17.03 30.17
CA TRP A 87 9.78 -18.46 29.97
C TRP A 87 10.85 -19.30 30.68
N SER A 88 12.11 -18.85 30.66
CA SER A 88 13.22 -19.52 31.36
C SER A 88 13.06 -19.51 32.89
N GLY A 89 12.45 -18.47 33.45
CA GLY A 89 12.13 -18.38 34.89
C GLY A 89 11.20 -19.48 35.38
N ARG A 90 10.39 -20.06 34.47
CA ARG A 90 9.47 -21.17 34.75
C ARG A 90 10.21 -22.48 35.09
N LYS A 91 11.36 -22.74 34.48
CA LYS A 91 12.16 -23.96 34.75
C LYS A 91 12.89 -23.93 36.09
N ARG A 92 12.92 -22.79 36.81
CA ARG A 92 13.68 -22.60 38.06
C ARG A 92 12.86 -22.74 39.34
N GLY A 93 11.58 -23.12 39.27
CA GLY A 93 10.80 -23.58 40.44
C GLY A 93 10.55 -22.56 41.56
N LEU A 94 10.78 -21.26 41.34
CA LEU A 94 10.53 -20.24 42.35
C LEU A 94 9.02 -20.10 42.62
N ALA A 95 8.62 -20.12 43.89
CA ALA A 95 7.25 -19.92 44.35
C ALA A 95 6.64 -18.63 43.76
N GLY A 96 5.46 -18.73 43.16
CA GLY A 96 4.75 -17.63 42.46
C GLY A 96 4.99 -17.53 40.94
N SER A 97 5.90 -18.32 40.36
CA SER A 97 6.23 -18.26 38.91
C SER A 97 5.06 -18.62 37.98
N HIS A 98 4.16 -19.51 38.39
CA HIS A 98 3.01 -19.93 37.58
C HIS A 98 1.99 -18.79 37.37
N MET A 99 1.71 -18.00 38.41
CA MET A 99 0.80 -16.85 38.32
C MET A 99 1.40 -15.75 37.44
N HIS A 100 2.70 -15.46 37.60
CA HIS A 100 3.40 -14.46 36.79
C HIS A 100 3.36 -14.78 35.30
N VAL A 101 3.63 -16.02 34.93
CA VAL A 101 3.60 -16.44 33.52
C VAL A 101 2.19 -16.43 32.97
N ARG A 102 1.18 -16.88 33.73
CA ARG A 102 -0.21 -16.89 33.28
C ARG A 102 -0.71 -15.47 32.98
N LEU A 103 -0.51 -14.54 33.92
CA LEU A 103 -0.90 -13.13 33.76
C LEU A 103 -0.17 -12.45 32.60
N VAL A 104 1.14 -12.64 32.49
CA VAL A 104 1.93 -12.10 31.39
C VAL A 104 1.45 -12.63 30.05
N TYR A 105 1.15 -13.93 29.94
CA TYR A 105 0.63 -14.55 28.72
C TYR A 105 -0.75 -14.00 28.34
N THR A 106 -1.69 -13.94 29.29
CA THR A 106 -3.04 -13.42 29.02
C THR A 106 -3.02 -11.95 28.61
N PHE A 107 -2.22 -11.11 29.29
CA PHE A 107 -2.08 -9.71 28.90
C PHE A 107 -1.38 -9.52 27.56
N SER A 108 -0.38 -10.35 27.24
CA SER A 108 0.30 -10.29 25.95
C SER A 108 -0.63 -10.65 24.80
N ILE A 109 -1.45 -11.70 24.95
CA ILE A 109 -2.45 -12.08 23.94
C ILE A 109 -3.53 -11.02 23.82
N LEU A 110 -4.07 -10.54 24.94
CA LEU A 110 -5.12 -9.52 24.95
C LEU A 110 -4.66 -8.23 24.26
N ALA A 111 -3.39 -7.86 24.41
CA ALA A 111 -2.81 -6.70 23.73
C ALA A 111 -2.47 -6.97 22.26
N ALA A 112 -1.94 -8.15 21.92
CA ALA A 112 -1.49 -8.47 20.57
C ALA A 112 -2.64 -8.82 19.61
N ALA A 113 -3.68 -9.50 20.09
CA ALA A 113 -4.74 -10.02 19.23
C ALA A 113 -5.46 -8.93 18.41
N PRO A 114 -5.87 -7.78 18.99
CA PRO A 114 -6.48 -6.71 18.19
C PRO A 114 -5.52 -6.13 17.15
N ALA A 115 -4.23 -5.95 17.50
CA ALA A 115 -3.23 -5.43 16.57
C ALA A 115 -2.99 -6.39 15.39
N ILE A 116 -2.95 -7.69 15.64
CA ILE A 116 -2.83 -8.72 14.60
C ILE A 116 -4.05 -8.68 13.68
N ILE A 117 -5.26 -8.69 14.25
CA ILE A 117 -6.51 -8.64 13.47
C ILE A 117 -6.54 -7.40 12.60
N MET A 118 -6.22 -6.22 13.16
CA MET A 118 -6.19 -4.97 12.41
C MET A 118 -5.14 -4.99 11.29
N THR A 119 -3.94 -5.50 11.54
CA THR A 119 -2.88 -5.60 10.53
C THR A 119 -3.30 -6.49 9.36
N VAL A 120 -3.85 -7.67 9.68
CA VAL A 120 -4.32 -8.64 8.69
C VAL A 120 -5.48 -8.06 7.90
N PHE A 121 -6.48 -7.49 8.58
CA PHE A 121 -7.64 -6.88 7.95
C PHE A 121 -7.24 -5.72 7.03
N SER A 122 -6.38 -4.81 7.47
CA SER A 122 -5.90 -3.69 6.65
C SER A 122 -5.12 -4.16 5.43
N ALA A 123 -4.27 -5.19 5.57
CA ALA A 123 -3.54 -5.76 4.44
C ALA A 123 -4.49 -6.37 3.39
N PHE A 124 -5.52 -7.12 3.83
CA PHE A 124 -6.54 -7.67 2.94
C PHE A 124 -7.41 -6.59 2.30
N PHE A 125 -7.87 -5.62 3.09
CA PHE A 125 -8.68 -4.51 2.61
C PHE A 125 -7.95 -3.72 1.52
N PHE A 126 -6.67 -3.43 1.72
CA PHE A 126 -5.88 -2.74 0.71
C PHE A 126 -5.63 -3.62 -0.52
N HIS A 127 -5.26 -4.89 -0.31
CA HIS A 127 -5.01 -5.84 -1.41
C HIS A 127 -6.22 -5.98 -2.34
N PHE A 128 -7.40 -6.27 -1.78
CA PHE A 128 -8.62 -6.45 -2.57
C PHE A 128 -9.27 -5.13 -3.01
N GLY A 129 -9.18 -4.09 -2.16
CA GLY A 129 -9.72 -2.76 -2.47
C GLY A 129 -9.05 -2.19 -3.71
N VAL A 130 -7.72 -2.17 -3.76
CA VAL A 130 -6.95 -1.68 -4.91
C VAL A 130 -7.21 -2.53 -6.15
N GLN A 131 -7.21 -3.86 -6.03
CA GLN A 131 -7.50 -4.76 -7.16
C GLN A 131 -8.87 -4.50 -7.81
N THR A 132 -9.85 -4.02 -7.07
CA THR A 132 -11.19 -3.74 -7.62
C THR A 132 -11.15 -2.56 -8.61
N TRP A 133 -10.42 -1.50 -8.28
CA TRP A 133 -10.27 -0.30 -9.13
C TRP A 133 -9.33 -0.52 -10.33
N PHE A 134 -8.40 -1.48 -10.25
CA PHE A 134 -7.49 -1.88 -11.34
C PHE A 134 -7.84 -3.25 -11.94
N SER A 135 -9.11 -3.62 -11.82
CA SER A 135 -9.58 -4.92 -12.27
C SER A 135 -9.56 -5.03 -13.79
N GLU A 136 -9.54 -6.28 -14.25
CA GLU A 136 -9.75 -6.65 -15.65
C GLU A 136 -10.97 -5.94 -16.25
N ARG A 137 -12.02 -5.66 -15.45
CA ARG A 137 -13.22 -4.95 -15.91
C ARG A 137 -12.94 -3.53 -16.39
N VAL A 138 -12.07 -2.78 -15.69
CA VAL A 138 -11.72 -1.41 -16.08
C VAL A 138 -10.84 -1.45 -17.32
N SER A 139 -9.86 -2.36 -17.35
CA SER A 139 -9.02 -2.57 -18.53
C SER A 139 -9.85 -2.92 -19.76
N THR A 140 -10.79 -3.88 -19.63
CA THR A 140 -11.65 -4.32 -20.73
C THR A 140 -12.55 -3.19 -21.19
N ALA A 141 -13.19 -2.44 -20.29
CA ALA A 141 -14.04 -1.31 -20.68
C ALA A 141 -13.26 -0.23 -21.46
N ILE A 142 -12.03 0.09 -21.05
CA ILE A 142 -11.18 1.07 -21.74
C ILE A 142 -10.72 0.53 -23.10
N ASN A 143 -10.26 -0.72 -23.16
CA ASN A 143 -9.81 -1.37 -24.39
C ASN A 143 -10.96 -1.54 -25.40
N ASP A 144 -12.13 -1.98 -24.95
CA ASP A 144 -13.33 -2.11 -25.80
C ASP A 144 -13.78 -0.74 -26.33
N SER A 145 -13.72 0.31 -25.50
CA SER A 145 -14.03 1.68 -25.93
C SER A 145 -13.07 2.18 -27.02
N GLN A 146 -11.77 1.85 -26.90
CA GLN A 146 -10.80 2.14 -27.94
C GLN A 146 -11.09 1.32 -29.21
N ALA A 147 -11.37 0.02 -29.08
CA ALA A 147 -11.64 -0.86 -30.20
C ALA A 147 -12.89 -0.43 -30.99
N VAL A 148 -13.96 -0.02 -30.31
CA VAL A 148 -15.18 0.52 -30.94
C VAL A 148 -14.88 1.82 -31.69
N ALA A 149 -14.10 2.72 -31.08
CA ALA A 149 -13.72 3.99 -31.69
C ALA A 149 -12.85 3.78 -32.95
N GLU A 150 -11.88 2.88 -32.89
CA GLU A 150 -11.03 2.52 -34.03
C GLU A 150 -11.81 1.79 -35.12
N ALA A 151 -12.74 0.89 -34.77
CA ALA A 151 -13.62 0.21 -35.71
C ALA A 151 -14.54 1.18 -36.47
N TYR A 152 -15.08 2.20 -35.79
CA TYR A 152 -15.89 3.24 -36.42
C TYR A 152 -15.12 4.04 -37.47
N LEU A 153 -13.87 4.42 -37.16
CA LEU A 153 -13.01 5.10 -38.12
C LEU A 153 -12.61 4.19 -39.28
N GLU A 154 -12.32 2.91 -39.00
CA GLU A 154 -11.99 1.95 -40.04
C GLU A 154 -13.18 1.72 -40.98
N GLU A 155 -14.41 1.62 -40.46
CA GLU A 155 -15.62 1.59 -41.28
C GLU A 155 -15.70 2.81 -42.20
N HIS A 156 -15.51 4.02 -41.67
CA HIS A 156 -15.52 5.25 -42.48
C HIS A 156 -14.44 5.23 -43.57
N LYS A 157 -13.24 4.72 -43.26
CA LYS A 157 -12.14 4.55 -44.24
C LYS A 157 -12.49 3.55 -45.33
N GLN A 158 -13.18 2.46 -45.01
CA GLN A 158 -13.61 1.48 -46.01
C GLN A 158 -14.74 2.01 -46.90
N VAL A 159 -15.71 2.73 -46.32
CA VAL A 159 -16.82 3.31 -47.10
C VAL A 159 -16.30 4.39 -48.05
N ILE A 160 -15.46 5.34 -47.57
CA ILE A 160 -14.90 6.37 -48.47
C ILE A 160 -14.02 5.75 -49.56
N ARG A 161 -13.26 4.69 -49.26
CA ARG A 161 -12.47 3.94 -50.27
C ARG A 161 -13.38 3.39 -51.37
N ALA A 162 -14.44 2.69 -51.00
CA ALA A 162 -15.40 2.11 -51.94
C ALA A 162 -16.09 3.18 -52.80
N ASP A 163 -16.53 4.27 -52.18
CA ASP A 163 -17.18 5.38 -52.87
C ASP A 163 -16.24 6.13 -53.82
N THR A 164 -14.97 6.31 -53.43
CA THR A 164 -13.95 6.96 -54.27
C THR A 164 -13.64 6.12 -55.50
N LEU A 165 -13.48 4.80 -55.33
CA LEU A 165 -13.28 3.88 -56.44
C LEU A 165 -14.47 3.89 -57.41
N ALA A 166 -15.69 3.86 -56.88
CA ALA A 166 -16.90 3.90 -57.70
C ALA A 166 -17.00 5.23 -58.47
N MET A 167 -16.73 6.36 -57.82
CA MET A 167 -16.73 7.69 -58.44
C MET A 167 -15.64 7.81 -59.51
N ALA A 168 -14.42 7.34 -59.25
CA ALA A 168 -13.34 7.33 -60.24
C ALA A 168 -13.69 6.48 -61.47
N ASN A 169 -14.30 5.31 -61.27
CA ASN A 169 -14.78 4.47 -62.39
C ASN A 169 -15.91 5.14 -63.19
N ASP A 170 -16.81 5.88 -62.53
CA ASP A 170 -17.85 6.66 -63.23
C ASP A 170 -17.24 7.76 -64.11
N ILE A 171 -16.23 8.46 -63.59
CA ILE A 171 -15.48 9.50 -64.31
C ILE A 171 -14.70 8.90 -65.48
N ASP A 172 -13.94 7.83 -65.22
CA ASP A 172 -13.08 7.19 -66.23
C ASP A 172 -13.87 6.60 -67.40
N ARG A 173 -15.12 6.14 -67.17
CA ARG A 173 -15.99 5.61 -68.23
C ARG A 173 -16.46 6.65 -69.25
N GLN A 174 -16.58 7.91 -68.84
CA GLN A 174 -17.09 9.01 -69.68
C GLN A 174 -16.03 10.10 -69.89
N ALA A 175 -14.75 9.80 -69.63
CA ALA A 175 -13.66 10.76 -69.63
C ALA A 175 -13.54 11.57 -70.92
N SER A 176 -13.75 10.95 -72.10
CA SER A 176 -13.68 11.66 -73.40
C SER A 176 -14.70 12.80 -73.50
N PHE A 177 -15.90 12.63 -72.96
CA PHE A 177 -16.93 13.67 -72.94
C PHE A 177 -16.57 14.80 -71.98
N PHE A 178 -15.99 14.47 -70.82
CA PHE A 178 -15.60 15.45 -69.82
C PHE A 178 -14.35 16.25 -70.19
N LEU A 179 -13.45 15.70 -71.02
CA LEU A 179 -12.28 16.43 -71.53
C LEU A 179 -12.64 17.57 -72.49
N GLU A 180 -13.82 17.50 -73.12
CA GLU A 180 -14.32 18.53 -74.05
C GLU A 180 -15.32 19.48 -73.39
N ASN A 181 -15.79 19.17 -72.17
CA ASN A 181 -16.86 19.91 -71.49
C ASN A 181 -16.62 20.02 -69.97
N ASP A 182 -15.89 21.08 -69.60
CA ASP A 182 -15.56 21.41 -68.21
C ASP A 182 -16.82 21.63 -67.35
N GLU A 183 -17.88 22.25 -67.90
CA GLU A 183 -19.14 22.49 -67.18
C GLU A 183 -19.84 21.18 -66.83
N ALA A 184 -19.81 20.20 -67.74
CA ALA A 184 -20.36 18.88 -67.49
C ALA A 184 -19.56 18.11 -66.42
N LEU A 185 -18.23 18.24 -66.42
CA LEU A 185 -17.37 17.64 -65.40
C LEU A 185 -17.67 18.24 -64.02
N GLU A 186 -17.77 19.56 -63.91
CA GLU A 186 -18.07 20.23 -62.64
C GLU A 186 -19.46 19.83 -62.10
N LYS A 187 -20.47 19.75 -62.98
CA LYS A 187 -21.80 19.28 -62.63
C LYS A 187 -21.79 17.82 -62.15
N LEU A 188 -21.04 16.94 -62.82
CA LEU A 188 -20.89 15.53 -62.40
C LEU A 188 -20.29 15.44 -61.00
N ILE A 189 -19.16 16.12 -60.76
CA ILE A 189 -18.48 16.10 -59.46
C ILE A 189 -19.42 16.62 -58.37
N ARG A 190 -20.22 17.65 -58.67
CA ARG A 190 -21.23 18.16 -57.74
C ARG A 190 -22.33 17.15 -57.43
N THR A 191 -22.88 16.48 -58.44
CA THR A 191 -23.89 15.44 -58.24
C THR A 191 -23.33 14.24 -57.47
N GLN A 192 -22.15 13.75 -57.84
CA GLN A 192 -21.48 12.61 -57.19
C GLN A 192 -21.11 12.92 -55.73
N SER A 193 -20.61 14.14 -55.46
CA SER A 193 -20.30 14.59 -54.10
C SER A 193 -21.55 14.59 -53.21
N LEU A 194 -22.69 15.08 -53.72
CA LEU A 194 -23.96 15.08 -52.98
C LEU A 194 -24.50 13.66 -52.75
N LEU A 195 -24.50 12.81 -53.77
CA LEU A 195 -25.02 11.44 -53.68
C LEU A 195 -24.22 10.56 -52.71
N ARG A 196 -22.90 10.77 -52.64
CA ARG A 196 -21.98 10.00 -51.79
C ARG A 196 -21.67 10.68 -50.46
N ASN A 197 -22.35 11.78 -50.15
CA ASN A 197 -22.12 12.58 -48.94
C ASN A 197 -20.62 12.93 -48.74
N PHE A 198 -19.95 13.35 -49.82
CA PHE A 198 -18.62 13.94 -49.73
C PHE A 198 -18.77 15.42 -49.41
N SER A 199 -18.03 15.87 -48.39
CA SER A 199 -17.94 17.28 -48.01
C SER A 199 -17.09 18.08 -48.99
N GLU A 200 -16.14 17.41 -49.65
CA GLU A 200 -15.29 17.97 -50.70
C GLU A 200 -14.98 16.90 -51.76
N ALA A 201 -14.94 17.31 -53.02
CA ALA A 201 -14.47 16.49 -54.14
C ALA A 201 -13.73 17.39 -55.12
N ILE A 202 -12.49 17.05 -55.46
CA ILE A 202 -11.58 17.86 -56.26
C ILE A 202 -10.89 16.95 -57.25
N ILE A 203 -10.85 17.36 -58.51
CA ILE A 203 -9.97 16.78 -59.51
C ILE A 203 -8.83 17.76 -59.75
N PHE A 204 -7.59 17.29 -59.66
CA PHE A 204 -6.42 18.11 -59.94
C PHE A 204 -5.37 17.34 -60.77
N ASP A 205 -4.52 18.06 -61.48
CA ASP A 205 -3.41 17.49 -62.24
C ASP A 205 -2.13 17.36 -61.40
N LYS A 206 -1.12 16.67 -61.93
CA LYS A 206 0.20 16.51 -61.28
C LYS A 206 0.91 17.83 -60.96
N ARG A 207 0.49 18.95 -61.55
CA ARG A 207 1.02 20.30 -61.28
C ARG A 207 0.22 21.02 -60.18
N GLY A 208 -0.76 20.36 -59.57
CA GLY A 208 -1.64 20.94 -58.55
C GLY A 208 -2.74 21.84 -59.14
N ARG A 209 -2.94 21.86 -60.46
CA ARG A 209 -4.01 22.66 -61.07
C ARG A 209 -5.34 21.94 -60.91
N VAL A 210 -6.31 22.61 -60.30
CA VAL A 210 -7.66 22.08 -60.11
C VAL A 210 -8.43 22.13 -61.44
N LEU A 211 -8.92 20.98 -61.88
CA LEU A 211 -9.72 20.81 -63.11
C LEU A 211 -11.22 20.90 -62.83
N ALA A 212 -11.68 20.36 -61.69
CA ALA A 212 -13.08 20.42 -61.26
C ALA A 212 -13.18 20.32 -59.74
N ARG A 213 -14.26 20.86 -59.16
CA ARG A 213 -14.47 20.84 -57.71
C ARG A 213 -15.95 20.79 -57.31
N SER A 214 -16.22 20.25 -56.13
CA SER A 214 -17.50 20.35 -55.42
C SER A 214 -17.28 20.43 -53.91
N GLY A 215 -18.19 21.16 -53.24
CA GLY A 215 -18.17 21.37 -51.79
C GLY A 215 -18.15 22.86 -51.43
N LEU A 216 -18.26 23.15 -50.13
CA LEU A 216 -18.20 24.52 -49.55
C LEU A 216 -16.77 25.10 -49.51
N THR A 217 -15.83 24.53 -50.25
CA THR A 217 -14.40 24.91 -50.30
C THR A 217 -14.17 26.16 -51.17
N PHE A 218 -14.99 27.21 -50.97
CA PHE A 218 -14.76 28.52 -51.57
C PHE A 218 -13.73 29.36 -50.77
N SER A 219 -13.37 28.93 -49.55
CA SER A 219 -12.56 29.74 -48.61
C SER A 219 -11.38 29.05 -47.91
N LEU A 220 -11.15 27.74 -48.08
CA LEU A 220 -9.97 27.07 -47.53
C LEU A 220 -9.06 26.61 -48.67
N GLU A 221 -7.79 26.99 -48.61
CA GLU A 221 -6.73 26.50 -49.47
C GLU A 221 -6.83 24.98 -49.62
N PHE A 222 -6.76 24.48 -50.85
CA PHE A 222 -6.45 23.08 -51.10
C PHE A 222 -5.17 22.76 -50.33
N GLU A 223 -5.33 22.09 -49.18
CA GLU A 223 -4.20 21.68 -48.36
C GLU A 223 -3.29 20.84 -49.24
N SER A 224 -2.04 21.28 -49.43
CA SER A 224 -1.15 20.67 -50.40
C SER A 224 -1.00 19.18 -50.09
N VAL A 225 -1.52 18.33 -50.97
CA VAL A 225 -1.42 16.88 -50.83
C VAL A 225 0.06 16.50 -50.87
N PRO A 226 0.62 15.87 -49.82
CA PRO A 226 2.04 15.51 -49.79
C PRO A 226 2.43 14.63 -50.99
N ASP A 227 3.60 14.88 -51.58
CA ASP A 227 4.09 14.15 -52.75
C ASP A 227 4.10 12.63 -52.55
N LEU A 228 4.35 12.17 -51.32
CA LEU A 228 4.31 10.75 -50.95
C LEU A 228 2.93 10.12 -51.21
N LEU A 229 1.84 10.84 -50.94
CA LEU A 229 0.48 10.34 -51.18
C LEU A 229 0.18 10.27 -52.68
N ILE A 230 0.65 11.27 -53.44
CA ILE A 230 0.51 11.32 -54.89
C ILE A 230 1.25 10.14 -55.54
N GLN A 231 2.49 9.85 -55.11
CA GLN A 231 3.26 8.71 -55.64
C GLN A 231 2.56 7.36 -55.40
N ARG A 232 1.98 7.17 -54.22
CA ARG A 232 1.20 5.96 -53.91
C ARG A 232 -0.06 5.86 -54.77
N ALA A 233 -0.77 6.97 -54.97
CA ALA A 233 -1.91 7.01 -55.86
C ALA A 233 -1.50 6.77 -57.33
N GLU A 234 -0.32 7.23 -57.76
CA GLU A 234 0.22 6.95 -59.10
C GLU A 234 0.49 5.47 -59.35
N ALA A 235 0.85 4.72 -58.29
CA ALA A 235 0.99 3.27 -58.31
C ALA A 235 -0.35 2.52 -58.39
N GLY A 236 -1.48 3.23 -58.37
CA GLY A 236 -2.83 2.66 -58.45
C GLY A 236 -3.47 2.37 -57.10
N GLU A 237 -2.85 2.80 -55.99
CA GLU A 237 -3.45 2.65 -54.65
C GLU A 237 -4.56 3.67 -54.41
N VAL A 238 -5.61 3.26 -53.70
CA VAL A 238 -6.56 4.20 -53.07
C VAL A 238 -5.96 4.63 -51.74
N VAL A 239 -5.38 5.82 -51.71
CA VAL A 239 -4.68 6.34 -50.54
C VAL A 239 -5.68 7.00 -49.62
N ILE A 240 -5.86 6.43 -48.42
CA ILE A 240 -6.75 6.97 -47.39
C ILE A 240 -5.92 7.68 -46.32
N THR A 241 -6.32 8.90 -45.96
CA THR A 241 -5.71 9.69 -44.89
C THR A 241 -6.78 10.32 -44.02
N THR A 242 -6.44 10.71 -42.80
CA THR A 242 -7.26 11.65 -42.03
C THR A 242 -6.76 13.08 -42.26
N GLY A 243 -7.63 14.07 -42.08
CA GLY A 243 -7.26 15.48 -42.17
C GLY A 243 -6.30 15.89 -41.05
N SER A 244 -5.61 17.02 -41.19
CA SER A 244 -4.63 17.50 -40.21
C SER A 244 -5.23 17.77 -38.82
N ASN A 245 -6.54 18.07 -38.75
CA ASN A 245 -7.31 18.21 -37.51
C ASN A 245 -8.12 16.96 -37.14
N ASP A 246 -7.87 15.85 -37.83
CA ASP A 246 -8.61 14.57 -37.78
C ASP A 246 -10.11 14.69 -38.14
N ASP A 247 -10.65 15.89 -38.41
CA ASP A 247 -12.07 16.24 -38.63
C ASP A 247 -12.77 15.58 -39.84
N ARG A 248 -12.01 14.87 -40.67
CA ARG A 248 -12.48 14.24 -41.90
C ARG A 248 -11.59 13.09 -42.32
N VAL A 249 -12.18 12.12 -43.01
CA VAL A 249 -11.45 11.10 -43.76
C VAL A 249 -11.36 11.54 -45.20
N ARG A 250 -10.19 11.38 -45.81
CA ARG A 250 -9.90 11.75 -47.19
C ARG A 250 -9.40 10.55 -47.97
N ALA A 251 -9.70 10.54 -49.26
CA ALA A 251 -9.25 9.53 -50.20
C ALA A 251 -8.66 10.20 -51.43
N LEU A 252 -7.52 9.68 -51.89
CA LEU A 252 -6.83 10.11 -53.09
C LEU A 252 -6.68 8.90 -54.01
N LEU A 253 -7.06 9.08 -55.27
CA LEU A 253 -6.99 8.06 -56.31
C LEU A 253 -6.62 8.69 -57.64
N LYS A 254 -5.76 8.02 -58.42
CA LYS A 254 -5.45 8.44 -59.79
C LYS A 254 -6.59 8.07 -60.74
N LEU A 255 -6.94 9.01 -61.62
CA LEU A 255 -7.84 8.76 -62.75
C LEU A 255 -7.01 8.27 -63.96
N ASN A 256 -7.51 7.27 -64.67
CA ASN A 256 -6.76 6.62 -65.74
C ASN A 256 -7.03 7.24 -67.11
N ASN A 257 -8.27 7.69 -67.34
CA ASN A 257 -8.75 8.10 -68.65
C ASN A 257 -8.93 9.63 -68.76
N LEU A 258 -9.04 10.34 -67.64
CA LEU A 258 -9.23 11.79 -67.62
C LEU A 258 -7.89 12.54 -67.70
N GLY A 259 -7.19 12.44 -68.83
CA GLY A 259 -5.87 13.09 -69.03
C GLY A 259 -4.72 12.42 -68.26
N ARG A 260 -3.47 12.70 -68.66
CA ARG A 260 -2.29 12.07 -68.03
C ARG A 260 -1.97 12.73 -66.68
N GLY A 261 -2.00 11.93 -65.61
CA GLY A 261 -1.56 12.36 -64.28
C GLY A 261 -2.59 13.25 -63.58
N THR A 262 -3.85 12.84 -63.59
CA THR A 262 -4.94 13.48 -62.87
C THR A 262 -5.38 12.62 -61.68
N PHE A 263 -5.83 13.30 -60.63
CA PHE A 263 -6.16 12.69 -59.36
C PHE A 263 -7.52 13.16 -58.89
N LEU A 264 -8.32 12.22 -58.39
CA LEU A 264 -9.54 12.46 -57.65
C LEU A 264 -9.20 12.49 -56.16
N TYR A 265 -9.56 13.59 -55.52
CA TYR A 265 -9.41 13.80 -54.08
C TYR A 265 -10.77 14.10 -53.48
N VAL A 266 -11.22 13.25 -52.57
CA VAL A 266 -12.51 13.40 -51.91
C VAL A 266 -12.33 13.38 -50.41
N GLY A 267 -13.18 14.12 -49.71
CA GLY A 267 -13.22 14.15 -48.25
C GLY A 267 -14.63 13.95 -47.75
N ARG A 268 -14.75 13.25 -46.62
CA ARG A 268 -15.98 13.09 -45.86
C ARG A 268 -15.74 13.58 -44.44
N ALA A 269 -16.51 14.58 -44.03
CA ALA A 269 -16.51 15.06 -42.65
C ALA A 269 -16.92 13.91 -41.71
N VAL A 270 -16.19 13.78 -40.61
CA VAL A 270 -16.56 12.89 -39.49
C VAL A 270 -16.98 13.78 -38.34
N ASP A 271 -17.96 13.36 -37.55
CA ASP A 271 -18.40 14.14 -36.38
C ASP A 271 -17.21 14.37 -35.44
N ALA A 272 -16.91 15.65 -35.16
CA ALA A 272 -15.83 16.06 -34.27
C ALA A 272 -15.95 15.43 -32.86
N LYS A 273 -17.17 15.10 -32.42
CA LYS A 273 -17.39 14.36 -31.18
C LYS A 273 -16.80 12.95 -31.25
N VAL A 274 -16.97 12.26 -32.38
CA VAL A 274 -16.44 10.89 -32.51
C VAL A 274 -14.92 10.89 -32.53
N LEU A 275 -14.31 11.84 -33.24
CA LEU A 275 -12.84 11.95 -33.32
C LEU A 275 -12.20 12.37 -32.00
N SER A 276 -12.82 13.31 -31.28
CA SER A 276 -12.37 13.66 -29.94
C SER A 276 -12.51 12.47 -28.98
N HIS A 277 -13.55 11.64 -29.11
CA HIS A 277 -13.68 10.40 -28.36
C HIS A 277 -12.63 9.35 -28.74
N VAL A 278 -12.28 9.18 -30.03
CA VAL A 278 -11.19 8.27 -30.46
C VAL A 278 -9.85 8.68 -29.85
N THR A 279 -9.54 9.97 -29.90
CA THR A 279 -8.28 10.49 -29.35
C THR A 279 -8.27 10.38 -27.83
N ALA A 280 -9.39 10.69 -27.18
CA ALA A 280 -9.54 10.57 -25.73
C ALA A 280 -9.44 9.11 -25.26
N THR A 281 -10.06 8.15 -25.95
CA THR A 281 -10.00 6.72 -25.57
C THR A 281 -8.60 6.16 -25.80
N ARG A 282 -7.91 6.55 -26.88
CA ARG A 282 -6.51 6.18 -27.10
C ARG A 282 -5.59 6.72 -26.02
N GLN A 283 -5.78 7.98 -25.63
CA GLN A 283 -4.99 8.59 -24.55
C GLN A 283 -5.28 7.90 -23.21
N ALA A 284 -6.55 7.71 -22.87
CA ALA A 284 -6.97 7.03 -21.65
C ALA A 284 -6.46 5.59 -21.57
N SER A 285 -6.46 4.85 -22.69
CA SER A 285 -5.89 3.50 -22.79
C SER A 285 -4.38 3.49 -22.53
N LYS A 286 -3.64 4.42 -23.13
CA LYS A 286 -2.19 4.57 -22.86
C LYS A 286 -1.90 4.94 -21.41
N ASP A 287 -2.63 5.91 -20.87
CA ASP A 287 -2.47 6.34 -19.49
C ASP A 287 -2.76 5.17 -18.55
N TYR A 288 -3.88 4.47 -18.75
CA TYR A 288 -4.23 3.28 -17.97
C TYR A 288 -3.15 2.19 -18.07
N ALA A 289 -2.65 1.87 -19.26
CA ALA A 289 -1.59 0.88 -19.43
C ALA A 289 -0.29 1.27 -18.68
N SER A 290 0.07 2.56 -18.72
CA SER A 290 1.23 3.07 -17.99
C SER A 290 1.05 3.00 -16.47
N LEU A 291 -0.14 3.31 -15.97
CA LEU A 291 -0.48 3.19 -14.55
C LEU A 291 -0.53 1.71 -14.12
N GLN A 292 -1.12 0.82 -14.93
CA GLN A 292 -1.16 -0.63 -14.73
C GLN A 292 0.24 -1.23 -14.50
N SER A 293 1.23 -0.81 -15.29
CA SER A 293 2.61 -1.28 -15.12
C SER A 293 3.23 -0.89 -13.78
N ARG A 294 2.89 0.30 -13.26
CA ARG A 294 3.38 0.81 -11.98
C ARG A 294 2.59 0.25 -10.78
N TYR A 295 1.35 -0.21 -10.99
CA TYR A 295 0.51 -0.69 -9.91
C TYR A 295 1.02 -1.94 -9.23
N SER A 296 1.61 -2.90 -9.95
CA SER A 296 2.11 -4.12 -9.30
C SER A 296 3.22 -3.79 -8.30
N ASP A 297 4.12 -2.87 -8.66
CA ASP A 297 5.23 -2.44 -7.79
C ASP A 297 4.72 -1.59 -6.62
N LEU A 298 3.81 -0.65 -6.88
CA LEU A 298 3.17 0.17 -5.85
C LEU A 298 2.35 -0.67 -4.86
N GLN A 299 1.66 -1.70 -5.34
CA GLN A 299 0.87 -2.61 -4.50
C GLN A 299 1.78 -3.34 -3.50
N ILE A 300 2.92 -3.85 -3.94
CA ILE A 300 3.89 -4.53 -3.06
C ILE A 300 4.40 -3.56 -2.00
N ILE A 301 4.80 -2.34 -2.40
CA ILE A 301 5.33 -1.32 -1.47
C ILE A 301 4.28 -0.95 -0.42
N VAL A 302 3.04 -0.66 -0.81
CA VAL A 302 1.99 -0.25 0.14
C VAL A 302 1.57 -1.40 1.05
N VAL A 303 1.43 -2.63 0.53
CA VAL A 303 1.17 -3.80 1.38
C VAL A 303 2.32 -4.02 2.37
N MET A 304 3.56 -3.87 1.93
CA MET A 304 4.74 -3.98 2.79
C MET A 304 4.73 -2.90 3.89
N ILE A 305 4.36 -1.66 3.58
CA ILE A 305 4.18 -0.59 4.57
C ILE A 305 3.12 -0.97 5.61
N PHE A 306 1.94 -1.45 5.18
CA PHE A 306 0.89 -1.88 6.10
C PHE A 306 1.34 -3.02 7.02
N VAL A 307 2.06 -4.00 6.46
CA VAL A 307 2.65 -5.09 7.24
C VAL A 307 3.68 -4.55 8.23
N LEU A 308 4.58 -3.66 7.79
CA LEU A 308 5.64 -3.09 8.62
C LEU A 308 5.06 -2.27 9.78
N VAL A 309 4.15 -1.34 9.49
CA VAL A 309 3.46 -0.51 10.50
C VAL A 309 2.63 -1.39 11.43
N GLY A 310 1.91 -2.37 10.90
CA GLY A 310 1.14 -3.32 11.70
C GLY A 310 2.01 -4.13 12.66
N LEU A 311 3.17 -4.61 12.20
CA LEU A 311 4.15 -5.29 13.05
C LEU A 311 4.76 -4.36 14.10
N LEU A 312 5.04 -3.10 13.77
CA LEU A 312 5.50 -2.10 14.74
C LEU A 312 4.44 -1.87 15.83
N LEU A 313 3.19 -1.63 15.46
CA LEU A 313 2.08 -1.47 16.40
C LEU A 313 1.88 -2.73 17.25
N MET A 314 2.01 -3.91 16.66
CA MET A 314 1.97 -5.18 17.39
C MET A 314 3.10 -5.28 18.42
N MET A 315 4.33 -4.92 18.05
CA MET A 315 5.48 -4.90 18.97
C MET A 315 5.27 -3.89 20.12
N ILE A 316 4.72 -2.71 19.82
CA ILE A 316 4.37 -1.70 20.83
C ILE A 316 3.30 -2.26 21.79
N ALA A 317 2.24 -2.87 21.26
CA ALA A 317 1.16 -3.45 22.06
C ALA A 317 1.66 -4.58 22.97
N ILE A 318 2.47 -5.51 22.45
CA ILE A 318 3.09 -6.57 23.24
C ILE A 318 3.98 -5.97 24.32
N TRP A 319 4.81 -4.97 23.98
CA TRP A 319 5.70 -4.34 24.95
C TRP A 319 4.92 -3.66 26.08
N LEU A 320 3.87 -2.90 25.76
CA LEU A 320 2.97 -2.26 26.73
C LEU A 320 2.30 -3.31 27.62
N GLY A 321 1.73 -4.37 27.04
CA GLY A 321 1.11 -5.48 27.77
C GLY A 321 2.09 -6.15 28.75
N LEU A 322 3.33 -6.37 28.31
CA LEU A 322 4.40 -6.90 29.16
C LEU A 322 4.74 -5.94 30.32
N VAL A 323 4.80 -4.63 30.06
CA VAL A 323 5.12 -3.61 31.09
C VAL A 323 4.00 -3.57 32.15
N LEU A 324 2.74 -3.50 31.72
CA LEU A 324 1.57 -3.50 32.59
C LEU A 324 1.50 -4.77 33.43
N ALA A 325 1.68 -5.94 32.80
CA ALA A 325 1.69 -7.23 33.51
C ALA A 325 2.75 -7.27 34.61
N ARG A 326 3.96 -6.78 34.36
CA ARG A 326 5.01 -6.73 35.40
C ARG A 326 4.70 -5.73 36.51
N GLN A 327 4.13 -4.58 36.17
CA GLN A 327 3.76 -3.55 37.15
C GLN A 327 2.71 -4.06 38.14
N MET A 328 1.78 -4.90 37.69
CA MET A 328 0.78 -5.52 38.57
C MET A 328 1.32 -6.74 39.33
N VAL A 329 2.09 -7.61 38.67
CA VAL A 329 2.47 -8.89 39.32
C VAL A 329 3.68 -8.76 40.26
N SER A 330 4.60 -7.82 40.01
CA SER A 330 5.77 -7.67 40.88
C SER A 330 5.42 -7.36 42.34
N PRO A 331 4.54 -6.39 42.66
CA PRO A 331 4.12 -6.12 44.03
C PRO A 331 3.42 -7.31 44.69
N ILE A 332 2.54 -7.99 43.94
CA ILE A 332 1.83 -9.18 44.42
C ILE A 332 2.83 -10.30 44.76
N SER A 333 3.84 -10.53 43.92
CA SER A 333 4.87 -11.53 44.18
C SER A 333 5.70 -11.20 45.43
N THR A 334 5.99 -9.92 45.68
CA THR A 334 6.70 -9.47 46.89
C THR A 334 5.84 -9.66 48.13
N LEU A 335 4.55 -9.33 48.08
CA LEU A 335 3.59 -9.58 49.16
C LEU A 335 3.51 -11.07 49.52
N ILE A 336 3.34 -11.95 48.53
CA ILE A 336 3.28 -13.40 48.76
C ILE A 336 4.56 -13.91 49.44
N LYS A 337 5.73 -13.52 48.92
CA LYS A 337 7.02 -13.92 49.51
C LYS A 337 7.22 -13.41 50.94
N THR A 338 6.72 -12.21 51.24
CA THR A 338 6.81 -11.62 52.58
C THR A 338 5.84 -12.32 53.54
N ALA A 339 4.62 -12.61 53.09
CA ALA A 339 3.65 -13.39 53.84
C ALA A 339 4.15 -14.80 54.16
N ASP A 340 4.83 -15.48 53.22
CA ASP A 340 5.46 -16.77 53.47
C ASP A 340 6.56 -16.70 54.55
N ARG A 341 7.34 -15.61 54.59
CA ARG A 341 8.34 -15.38 55.66
C ARG A 341 7.68 -15.17 57.02
N VAL A 342 6.64 -14.35 57.09
CA VAL A 342 5.87 -14.11 58.31
C VAL A 342 5.25 -15.42 58.82
N ARG A 343 4.65 -16.21 57.92
CA ARG A 343 4.15 -17.56 58.23
C ARG A 343 5.24 -18.49 58.76
N GLY A 344 6.47 -18.34 58.28
CA GLY A 344 7.65 -19.06 58.76
C GLY A 344 8.17 -18.60 60.13
N GLY A 345 7.52 -17.64 60.78
CA GLY A 345 7.90 -17.10 62.10
C GLY A 345 8.77 -15.84 62.04
N ASP A 346 9.12 -15.34 60.85
CA ASP A 346 9.84 -14.08 60.70
C ASP A 346 8.86 -12.90 60.63
N PHE A 347 8.36 -12.48 61.79
CA PHE A 347 7.45 -11.34 61.91
C PHE A 347 8.13 -9.98 61.63
N SER A 348 9.46 -9.94 61.51
CA SER A 348 10.20 -8.72 61.15
C SER A 348 10.14 -8.40 59.65
N ALA A 349 9.69 -9.35 58.83
CA ALA A 349 9.59 -9.16 57.39
C ALA A 349 8.58 -8.05 57.05
N ARG A 350 8.98 -7.14 56.16
CA ARG A 350 8.16 -6.01 55.69
C ARG A 350 8.17 -5.95 54.17
N VAL A 351 7.05 -5.52 53.60
CA VAL A 351 6.89 -5.26 52.17
C VAL A 351 7.46 -3.86 51.88
N PRO A 352 8.40 -3.71 50.92
CA PRO A 352 8.93 -2.41 50.53
C PRO A 352 7.85 -1.48 49.96
N ASP A 353 7.88 -0.20 50.30
CA ASP A 353 7.02 0.84 49.71
C ASP A 353 7.58 1.32 48.36
N GLU A 354 7.74 0.40 47.42
CA GLU A 354 8.22 0.67 46.05
C GLU A 354 7.10 0.52 45.00
N GLY A 355 5.85 0.54 45.44
CA GLY A 355 4.67 0.44 44.57
C GLY A 355 4.63 1.59 43.56
N LYS A 356 4.44 1.27 42.28
CA LYS A 356 4.17 2.29 41.24
C LYS A 356 2.70 2.73 41.16
N LEU A 357 1.81 2.00 41.84
CA LEU A 357 0.37 2.27 41.89
C LEU A 357 0.00 2.46 43.36
N GLU A 358 -0.85 3.45 43.62
CA GLU A 358 -1.19 3.88 44.98
C GLU A 358 -1.90 2.79 45.79
N GLU A 359 -2.73 1.98 45.13
CA GLU A 359 -3.47 0.89 45.74
C GLU A 359 -2.53 -0.20 46.28
N PHE A 360 -1.42 -0.46 45.59
CA PHE A 360 -0.42 -1.41 46.07
C PHE A 360 0.41 -0.85 47.23
N THR A 361 0.67 0.46 47.24
CA THR A 361 1.29 1.13 48.39
C THR A 361 0.37 1.08 49.62
N TYR A 362 -0.93 1.32 49.43
CA TYR A 362 -1.92 1.16 50.50
C TYR A 362 -1.95 -0.27 51.05
N LEU A 363 -2.01 -1.27 50.16
CA LEU A 363 -2.00 -2.69 50.55
C LEU A 363 -0.71 -3.08 51.30
N ALA A 364 0.45 -2.61 50.84
CA ALA A 364 1.73 -2.85 51.50
C ALA A 364 1.76 -2.26 52.92
N LYS A 365 1.27 -1.03 53.10
CA LYS A 365 1.17 -0.38 54.42
C LYS A 365 0.21 -1.11 55.36
N ALA A 366 -0.97 -1.50 54.86
CA ALA A 366 -1.94 -2.28 55.64
C ALA A 366 -1.37 -3.63 56.06
N PHE A 367 -0.71 -4.35 55.15
CA PHE A 367 -0.04 -5.61 55.45
C PHE A 367 1.05 -5.43 56.52
N ASN A 368 1.93 -4.44 56.36
CA ASN A 368 3.00 -4.16 57.31
C ASN A 368 2.44 -3.85 58.72
N ARG A 369 1.34 -3.08 58.81
CA ARG A 369 0.67 -2.76 60.08
C ARG A 369 0.09 -3.99 60.77
N MET A 370 -0.54 -4.89 60.02
CA MET A 370 -1.01 -6.16 60.59
C MET A 370 0.15 -7.01 61.11
N THR A 371 1.26 -7.10 60.37
CA THR A 371 2.42 -7.90 60.79
C THR A 371 3.13 -7.30 62.01
N GLU A 372 3.10 -5.98 62.16
CA GLU A 372 3.59 -5.27 63.34
C GLU A 372 2.74 -5.60 64.57
N GLN A 373 1.41 -5.54 64.47
CA GLN A 373 0.51 -5.90 65.56
C GLN A 373 0.67 -7.37 65.99
N ILE A 374 0.84 -8.29 65.05
CA ILE A 374 1.10 -9.71 65.37
C ILE A 374 2.43 -9.86 66.12
N GLN A 375 3.46 -9.13 65.70
CA GLN A 375 4.77 -9.15 66.36
C GLN A 375 4.70 -8.63 67.80
N GLU A 376 3.97 -7.53 68.01
CA GLU A 376 3.72 -6.94 69.34
C GLU A 376 2.96 -7.93 70.24
N GLN A 377 1.83 -8.48 69.77
CA GLN A 377 1.03 -9.45 70.53
C GLN A 377 1.82 -10.71 70.90
N GLN A 378 2.67 -11.22 70.01
CA GLN A 378 3.52 -12.36 70.32
C GLN A 378 4.56 -12.01 71.39
N THR A 379 5.13 -10.82 71.33
CA THR A 379 6.12 -10.34 72.31
C THR A 379 5.47 -10.20 73.69
N GLU A 380 4.29 -9.60 73.76
CA GLU A 380 3.50 -9.49 75.00
C GLU A 380 3.13 -10.86 75.57
N LEU A 381 2.70 -11.81 74.74
CA LEU A 381 2.39 -13.18 75.17
C LEU A 381 3.62 -13.88 75.76
N ILE A 382 4.80 -13.73 75.14
CA ILE A 382 6.06 -14.31 75.63
C ILE A 382 6.48 -13.67 76.96
N GLU A 383 6.37 -12.35 77.09
CA GLU A 383 6.68 -11.63 78.32
C GLU A 383 5.72 -11.99 79.47
N ALA A 384 4.41 -12.07 79.19
CA ALA A 384 3.42 -12.51 80.16
C ALA A 384 3.69 -13.95 80.65
N ASN A 385 4.05 -14.86 79.74
CA ASN A 385 4.39 -16.23 80.10
C ASN A 385 5.67 -16.29 80.97
N ARG A 386 6.69 -15.48 80.63
CA ARG A 386 7.90 -15.32 81.46
C ARG A 386 7.59 -14.80 82.86
N GLN A 387 6.70 -13.82 82.98
CA GLN A 387 6.28 -13.29 84.29
C GLN A 387 5.55 -14.34 85.13
N LEU A 388 4.69 -15.17 84.53
CA LEU A 388 4.01 -16.28 85.20
C LEU A 388 5.01 -17.35 85.69
N ASP A 389 6.00 -17.71 84.87
CA ASP A 389 7.06 -18.64 85.26
C ASP A 389 7.95 -18.10 86.39
N HIS A 390 8.23 -16.79 86.39
CA HIS A 390 8.92 -16.15 87.51
C HIS A 390 8.09 -16.22 88.78
N ARG A 391 6.78 -15.93 88.73
CA ARG A 391 5.89 -16.03 89.88
C ARG A 391 5.81 -17.45 90.44
N ARG A 392 5.67 -18.48 89.60
CA ARG A 392 5.66 -19.89 90.04
C ARG A 392 6.92 -20.27 90.82
N ARG A 393 8.09 -19.89 90.30
CA ARG A 393 9.38 -20.17 90.95
C ARG A 393 9.55 -19.48 92.31
N PHE A 394 8.91 -18.33 92.53
CA PHE A 394 8.90 -17.65 93.83
C PHE A 394 7.93 -18.26 94.84
N THR A 395 6.90 -18.99 94.40
CA THR A 395 5.92 -19.64 95.28
C THR A 395 6.25 -21.08 95.66
N GLU A 396 7.22 -21.71 94.98
CA GLU A 396 7.67 -23.09 95.25
C GLU A 396 8.92 -23.17 96.16
N THR A 397 9.48 -22.03 96.56
CA THR A 397 10.54 -21.90 97.58
C THR A 397 9.97 -21.36 98.87
#